data_AF-C7RUR6-F1
#
_entry.id   AF-C7RUR6-F1
#
_cell.length_a   1.000
_cell.length_b   1.000
_cell.length_c   1.000
_cell.angle_alpha   90.00
_cell.angle_beta   90.00
_cell.angle_gamma   90.00
#
_symmetry.space_group_name_H-M   'P 1'
#
loop_
_entity.id
_entity.type
_entity.pdbx_description
1 polymer ?
#
loop_
_entity_poly.entity_id
_entity_poly.type
_entity_poly.pdbx_seq_one_letter_code
_entity_poly.pdbx_strand_id
1 'polypeptide(L)'
;MHGVGRFWRVFGVVAGLLALPFQAGADDAAALGRAGALLWEMSELHHEFGDRHIARGVTPEKARKMAASTAGSLADKRDELAELLPQLSPDTRFAADLARFLQKWPDRQTFLEDLLVFYNGGQSGVDITSLAMQVSDTRRGWKTPFPMFRP
;
A
#
# COMPACT_ATOMS: atom_id res chain seq x y z
N MET A 1 71.76 20.34 15.82
CA MET A 1 70.53 20.75 15.10
C MET A 1 69.53 19.60 15.26
N HIS A 2 68.75 19.57 16.35
CA HIS A 2 67.38 20.11 16.57
C HIS A 2 66.21 19.32 15.91
N GLY A 3 65.29 18.80 16.77
CA GLY A 3 63.90 18.37 16.50
C GLY A 3 63.69 16.84 16.62
N VAL A 4 63.23 16.21 17.71
CA VAL A 4 61.97 16.31 18.51
C VAL A 4 60.68 16.21 17.70
N GLY A 5 59.88 15.15 17.93
CA GLY A 5 58.50 15.06 17.44
C GLY A 5 57.79 13.70 17.59
N ARG A 6 57.58 13.24 18.82
CA ARG A 6 56.65 12.16 19.22
C ARG A 6 55.20 12.58 18.94
N PHE A 7 54.36 11.80 18.25
CA PHE A 7 52.89 11.84 18.45
C PHE A 7 52.17 10.53 18.09
N TRP A 8 51.29 10.14 19.02
CA TRP A 8 50.51 8.91 19.17
C TRP A 8 49.22 8.89 18.30
N ARG A 9 48.67 7.69 18.03
CA ARG A 9 47.24 7.28 17.79
C ARG A 9 47.22 6.16 16.72
N VAL A 10 46.97 4.88 16.97
CA VAL A 10 45.83 4.17 17.60
C VAL A 10 44.48 4.85 17.34
N PHE A 11 43.54 4.06 16.80
CA PHE A 11 42.12 4.30 16.50
C PHE A 11 41.78 4.66 15.04
N GLY A 12 40.96 3.79 14.42
CA GLY A 12 40.38 4.03 13.11
C GLY A 12 39.58 2.89 12.47
N VAL A 13 39.49 1.70 13.08
CA VAL A 13 38.45 0.71 12.74
C VAL A 13 37.13 1.19 13.36
N VAL A 14 36.35 2.03 12.68
CA VAL A 14 34.86 2.12 12.73
C VAL A 14 34.42 3.03 11.57
N ALA A 15 34.24 2.49 10.36
CA ALA A 15 33.59 3.21 9.25
C ALA A 15 32.29 2.52 8.78
N GLY A 16 31.78 1.55 9.54
CA GLY A 16 30.66 0.68 9.11
C GLY A 16 29.33 0.85 9.82
N LEU A 17 29.18 1.79 10.77
CA LEU A 17 28.03 1.77 11.70
C LEU A 17 27.15 3.03 11.74
N LEU A 18 27.42 4.04 10.90
CA LEU A 18 26.62 5.28 10.86
C LEU A 18 25.79 5.47 9.59
N ALA A 19 25.87 4.56 8.61
CA ALA A 19 25.05 4.63 7.40
C ALA A 19 23.63 4.05 7.56
N LEU A 20 23.39 3.30 8.64
CA LEU A 20 22.17 2.50 8.82
C LEU A 20 20.87 3.29 9.08
N PRO A 21 20.84 4.40 9.86
CA PRO A 21 19.55 5.06 10.15
C PRO A 21 19.03 5.88 8.96
N PHE A 22 19.91 6.41 8.11
CA PHE A 22 19.52 7.23 6.98
C PHE A 22 18.99 6.40 5.81
N GLN A 23 19.59 5.23 5.57
CA GLN A 23 19.15 4.31 4.52
C GLN A 23 17.80 3.65 4.89
N ALA A 24 17.63 3.23 6.15
CA ALA A 24 16.37 2.69 6.63
C ALA A 24 15.20 3.69 6.50
N GLY A 25 15.44 4.98 6.76
CA GLY A 25 14.42 6.03 6.58
C GLY A 25 14.08 6.32 5.11
N ALA A 26 15.05 6.18 4.20
CA ALA A 26 14.81 6.36 2.76
C ALA A 26 14.05 5.17 2.15
N ASP A 27 14.39 3.95 2.56
CA ASP A 27 13.74 2.72 2.12
C ASP A 27 12.28 2.66 2.63
N ASP A 28 12.04 3.07 3.87
CA ASP A 28 10.69 3.21 4.45
C ASP A 28 9.85 4.25 3.69
N ALA A 29 10.38 5.43 3.40
CA ALA A 29 9.68 6.46 2.63
C ALA A 29 9.33 5.99 1.21
N ALA A 30 10.24 5.25 0.56
CA ALA A 30 9.99 4.67 -0.76
C ALA A 30 8.97 3.51 -0.72
N ALA A 31 8.99 2.68 0.33
CA ALA A 31 8.00 1.63 0.55
C ALA A 31 6.61 2.21 0.85
N LEU A 32 6.52 3.24 1.70
CA LEU A 32 5.30 3.99 1.96
C LEU A 32 4.73 4.63 0.69
N GLY A 33 5.60 5.21 -0.14
CA GLY A 33 5.18 5.79 -1.41
C GLY A 33 4.56 4.75 -2.34
N ARG A 34 5.20 3.57 -2.48
CA ARG A 34 4.67 2.46 -3.29
C ARG A 34 3.37 1.89 -2.71
N ALA A 35 3.31 1.71 -1.39
CA ALA A 35 2.11 1.24 -0.71
C ALA A 35 0.94 2.22 -0.92
N GLY A 36 1.20 3.53 -0.86
CA GLY A 36 0.23 4.57 -1.21
C GLY A 36 -0.32 4.40 -2.62
N ALA A 37 0.56 4.28 -3.63
CA ALA A 37 0.12 4.09 -5.01
C ALA A 37 -0.77 2.84 -5.19
N LEU A 38 -0.36 1.71 -4.61
CA LEU A 38 -1.13 0.46 -4.67
C LEU A 38 -2.50 0.59 -4.00
N LEU A 39 -2.57 1.16 -2.80
CA LEU A 39 -3.82 1.30 -2.05
C LEU A 39 -4.81 2.22 -2.75
N TRP A 40 -4.34 3.31 -3.35
CA TRP A 40 -5.18 4.21 -4.13
C TRP A 40 -5.67 3.57 -5.44
N GLU A 41 -4.84 2.75 -6.11
CA GLU A 41 -5.30 1.94 -7.26
C GLU A 41 -6.33 0.89 -6.86
N MET A 42 -6.14 0.20 -5.74
CA MET A 42 -7.12 -0.76 -5.22
C MET A 42 -8.45 -0.07 -4.90
N SER A 43 -8.41 1.14 -4.34
CA SER A 43 -9.62 1.94 -4.05
C SER A 43 -10.36 2.30 -5.33
N GLU A 44 -9.65 2.72 -6.39
CA GLU A 44 -10.24 3.00 -7.69
C GLU A 44 -10.83 1.76 -8.37
N LEU A 45 -10.14 0.62 -8.32
CA LEU A 45 -10.66 -0.64 -8.85
C LEU A 45 -11.98 -1.06 -8.18
N HIS A 46 -12.06 -0.88 -6.85
CA HIS A 46 -13.29 -1.16 -6.11
C HIS A 46 -14.41 -0.17 -6.45
N HIS A 47 -14.09 1.11 -6.61
CA HIS A 47 -15.05 2.13 -7.00
C HIS A 47 -15.60 1.88 -8.41
N GLU A 48 -14.72 1.62 -9.38
CA GLU A 48 -15.09 1.31 -10.76
C GLU A 48 -15.93 0.03 -10.86
N PHE A 49 -15.60 -0.99 -10.06
CA PHE A 49 -16.45 -2.17 -9.95
C PHE A 49 -17.86 -1.80 -9.45
N GLY A 50 -17.95 -0.99 -8.39
CA GLY A 50 -19.22 -0.51 -7.86
C GLY A 50 -20.07 0.21 -8.90
N ASP A 51 -19.49 1.20 -9.60
CA ASP A 51 -20.16 1.96 -10.65
C ASP A 51 -20.68 1.07 -11.78
N ARG A 52 -19.86 0.11 -12.23
CA ARG A 52 -20.23 -0.83 -13.28
C ARG A 52 -21.26 -1.86 -12.81
N HIS A 53 -21.22 -2.25 -11.54
CA HIS A 53 -22.13 -3.23 -10.97
C HIS A 53 -23.55 -2.68 -10.83
N ILE A 54 -23.70 -1.39 -10.47
CA ILE A 54 -25.00 -0.72 -10.36
C ILE A 54 -25.53 -0.19 -11.69
N ALA A 55 -24.71 -0.20 -12.75
CA ALA A 55 -25.12 0.25 -14.07
C ALA A 55 -26.31 -0.58 -14.60
N ARG A 56 -27.28 0.09 -15.23
CA ARG A 56 -28.45 -0.58 -15.81
C ARG A 56 -28.02 -1.60 -16.88
N GLY A 57 -28.61 -2.79 -16.84
CA GLY A 57 -28.43 -3.83 -17.86
C GLY A 57 -27.26 -4.79 -17.62
N VAL A 58 -26.64 -4.79 -16.44
CA VAL A 58 -25.68 -5.83 -16.06
C VAL A 58 -26.41 -7.12 -15.71
N THR A 59 -26.14 -8.19 -16.45
CA THR A 59 -26.66 -9.53 -16.12
C THR A 59 -25.89 -10.14 -14.95
N PRO A 60 -26.48 -11.08 -14.19
CA PRO A 60 -25.77 -11.76 -13.10
C PRO A 60 -24.47 -12.44 -13.53
N GLU A 61 -24.44 -12.99 -14.76
CA GLU A 61 -23.22 -13.60 -15.31
C GLU A 61 -22.13 -12.57 -15.59
N LYS A 62 -22.51 -11.40 -16.13
CA LYS A 62 -21.57 -10.29 -16.37
C LYS A 62 -21.05 -9.73 -15.04
N ALA A 63 -21.92 -9.58 -14.04
CA ALA A 63 -21.52 -9.17 -12.68
C ALA A 63 -20.49 -10.13 -12.08
N ARG A 64 -20.73 -11.45 -12.17
CA ARG A 64 -19.79 -12.48 -11.70
C ARG A 64 -18.45 -12.42 -12.42
N LYS A 65 -18.44 -12.26 -13.75
CA LYS A 65 -17.21 -12.12 -14.53
C LYS A 65 -16.42 -10.87 -14.14
N MET A 66 -17.09 -9.74 -13.96
CA MET A 66 -16.47 -8.50 -13.48
C MET A 66 -15.90 -8.68 -12.07
N ALA A 67 -16.67 -9.26 -11.14
CA ALA A 67 -16.22 -9.51 -9.77
C ALA A 67 -14.99 -10.44 -9.75
N ALA A 68 -15.00 -11.51 -10.54
CA ALA A 68 -13.88 -12.43 -10.69
C ALA A 68 -12.61 -11.76 -11.24
N SER A 69 -12.77 -10.80 -12.15
CA SER A 69 -11.66 -10.00 -12.70
C SER A 69 -11.12 -9.02 -11.66
N THR A 70 -12.00 -8.23 -11.03
CA THR A 70 -11.62 -7.25 -10.00
C THR A 70 -10.97 -7.93 -8.80
N ALA A 71 -11.51 -9.06 -8.33
CA ALA A 71 -10.91 -9.85 -7.25
C ALA A 71 -9.49 -10.33 -7.60
N GLY A 72 -9.24 -10.68 -8.85
CA GLY A 72 -7.90 -11.02 -9.33
C GLY A 72 -6.95 -9.84 -9.19
N SER A 73 -7.32 -8.68 -9.75
CA SER A 73 -6.51 -7.46 -9.66
C SER A 73 -6.27 -6.99 -8.21
N LEU A 74 -7.27 -7.14 -7.32
CA LEU A 74 -7.11 -6.83 -5.89
C LEU A 74 -6.14 -7.80 -5.20
N ALA A 75 -6.21 -9.09 -5.52
CA ALA A 75 -5.30 -10.09 -4.97
C ALA A 75 -3.85 -9.86 -5.40
N ASP A 76 -3.63 -9.57 -6.69
CA ASP A 76 -2.29 -9.29 -7.21
C ASP A 76 -1.66 -8.09 -6.47
N LYS A 77 -2.41 -7.00 -6.31
CA LYS A 77 -1.95 -5.81 -5.57
C LYS A 77 -1.78 -6.06 -4.08
N ARG A 78 -2.63 -6.91 -3.49
CA ARG A 78 -2.48 -7.36 -2.10
C ARG A 78 -1.16 -8.10 -1.91
N ASP A 79 -0.75 -8.92 -2.87
CA ASP A 79 0.51 -9.65 -2.81
C ASP A 79 1.71 -8.69 -2.93
N GLU A 80 1.64 -7.69 -3.82
CA GLU A 80 2.62 -6.60 -3.87
C GLU A 80 2.71 -5.84 -2.53
N LEU A 81 1.58 -5.54 -1.89
CA LEU A 81 1.54 -4.92 -0.56
C LEU A 81 2.17 -5.82 0.52
N ALA A 82 1.99 -7.14 0.43
CA ALA A 82 2.58 -8.08 1.37
C ALA A 82 4.11 -8.13 1.25
N GLU A 83 4.66 -7.96 0.05
CA GLU A 83 6.11 -7.84 -0.18
C GLU A 83 6.69 -6.52 0.35
N LEU A 84 5.88 -5.46 0.41
CA LEU A 84 6.28 -4.18 0.98
C LEU A 84 6.24 -4.17 2.51
N LEU A 85 5.39 -4.97 3.15
CA LEU A 85 5.21 -4.93 4.61
C LEU A 85 6.53 -5.05 5.42
N PRO A 86 7.48 -5.94 5.09
CA PRO A 86 8.75 -6.04 5.83
C PRO A 86 9.69 -4.84 5.64
N GLN A 87 9.45 -4.02 4.61
CA GLN A 87 10.24 -2.81 4.30
C GLN A 87 9.68 -1.56 5.02
N LEU A 88 8.48 -1.68 5.61
CA LEU A 88 7.86 -0.62 6.39
C LEU A 88 8.30 -0.67 7.85
N SER A 89 8.33 0.50 8.49
CA SER A 89 8.60 0.63 9.90
C SER A 89 7.52 -0.10 10.72
N PRO A 90 7.86 -1.17 11.45
CA PRO A 90 6.89 -2.06 12.11
C PRO A 90 6.14 -1.37 13.26
N ASP A 91 6.72 -0.32 13.83
CA ASP A 91 6.15 0.44 14.95
C ASP A 91 5.10 1.47 14.51
N THR A 92 4.81 1.56 13.21
CA THR A 92 3.82 2.49 12.68
C THR A 92 2.42 1.91 12.74
N ARG A 93 1.43 2.79 12.99
CA ARG A 93 0.01 2.42 12.87
C ARG A 93 -0.31 1.86 11.48
N PHE A 94 0.27 2.43 10.44
CA PHE A 94 0.04 1.99 9.07
C PHE A 94 0.49 0.54 8.84
N ALA A 95 1.71 0.17 9.27
CA ALA A 95 2.20 -1.21 9.14
C ALA A 95 1.32 -2.21 9.90
N ALA A 96 0.86 -1.85 11.10
CA ALA A 96 -0.05 -2.68 11.89
C ALA A 96 -1.43 -2.82 11.21
N ASP A 97 -1.98 -1.73 10.68
CA ASP A 97 -3.28 -1.73 9.98
C ASP A 97 -3.18 -2.53 8.66
N LEU A 98 -2.07 -2.39 7.93
CA LEU A 98 -1.78 -3.16 6.71
C LEU A 98 -1.65 -4.64 7.00
N ALA A 99 -0.92 -5.03 8.05
CA ALA A 99 -0.80 -6.43 8.46
C ALA A 99 -2.18 -7.06 8.78
N ARG A 100 -3.04 -6.32 9.48
CA ARG A 100 -4.43 -6.76 9.77
C ARG A 100 -5.26 -6.90 8.50
N PHE A 101 -5.10 -5.97 7.55
CA PHE A 101 -5.75 -6.06 6.25
C PHE A 101 -5.31 -7.31 5.48
N LEU A 102 -4.01 -7.59 5.40
CA LEU A 102 -3.46 -8.76 4.70
C LEU A 102 -3.88 -10.09 5.32
N GLN A 103 -4.18 -10.11 6.62
CA GLN A 103 -4.76 -11.26 7.31
C GLN A 103 -6.24 -11.43 7.04
N LYS A 104 -7.00 -10.31 7.03
CA LYS A 104 -8.45 -10.32 6.78
C LYS A 104 -8.78 -10.65 5.31
N TRP A 105 -7.91 -10.23 4.39
CA TRP A 105 -8.04 -10.44 2.95
C TRP A 105 -6.85 -11.28 2.45
N PRO A 106 -6.87 -12.60 2.72
CA PRO A 106 -5.71 -13.46 2.47
C PRO A 106 -5.52 -13.81 0.99
N ASP A 107 -6.59 -13.83 0.21
CA ASP A 107 -6.57 -14.33 -1.16
C ASP A 107 -7.67 -13.74 -2.06
N ARG A 108 -7.56 -14.09 -3.35
CA ARG A 108 -8.54 -13.76 -4.39
C ARG A 108 -9.95 -14.25 -4.06
N GLN A 109 -10.11 -15.41 -3.44
CA GLN A 109 -11.42 -15.99 -3.19
C GLN A 109 -12.20 -15.13 -2.18
N THR A 110 -11.51 -14.65 -1.14
CA THR A 110 -12.10 -13.79 -0.12
C THR A 110 -12.57 -12.45 -0.73
N PHE A 111 -11.76 -11.82 -1.59
CA PHE A 111 -12.19 -10.63 -2.34
C PHE A 111 -13.38 -10.92 -3.26
N LEU A 112 -13.38 -12.06 -3.95
CA LEU A 112 -14.49 -12.43 -4.84
C LEU A 112 -15.81 -12.58 -4.07
N GLU A 113 -15.78 -13.27 -2.93
CA GLU A 113 -16.96 -13.45 -2.08
C GLU A 113 -17.54 -12.12 -1.63
N ASP A 114 -16.69 -11.18 -1.18
CA ASP A 114 -17.14 -9.83 -0.80
C ASP A 114 -17.75 -9.05 -1.99
N LEU A 115 -17.08 -9.07 -3.15
CA LEU A 115 -17.57 -8.39 -4.36
C LEU A 115 -18.87 -8.99 -4.89
N LEU A 116 -19.15 -10.27 -4.65
CA LEU A 116 -20.42 -10.90 -5.04
C LEU A 116 -21.59 -10.48 -4.14
N VAL A 117 -21.32 -10.05 -2.91
CA VAL A 117 -22.34 -9.55 -1.95
C VAL A 117 -22.35 -8.00 -1.89
N PHE A 118 -21.70 -7.34 -2.85
CA PHE A 118 -21.47 -5.89 -2.89
C PHE A 118 -22.70 -5.00 -2.65
N TYR A 119 -23.92 -5.47 -2.94
CA TYR A 119 -25.16 -4.73 -2.63
C TYR A 119 -25.29 -4.35 -1.14
N ASN A 120 -24.54 -5.00 -0.24
CA ASN A 120 -24.50 -4.70 1.19
C ASN A 120 -23.35 -3.74 1.59
N GLY A 121 -22.62 -3.17 0.63
CA GLY A 121 -21.49 -2.27 0.88
C GLY A 121 -20.20 -3.03 1.16
N GLY A 122 -19.64 -3.68 0.12
CA GLY A 122 -18.46 -4.55 0.18
C GLY A 122 -17.40 -4.08 1.18
N GLN A 123 -17.08 -4.95 2.14
CA GLN A 123 -16.22 -4.63 3.27
C GLN A 123 -14.77 -4.41 2.82
N SER A 124 -14.35 -5.06 1.73
CA SER A 124 -13.00 -4.91 1.18
C SER A 124 -12.72 -3.48 0.76
N GLY A 125 -13.66 -2.81 0.09
CA GLY A 125 -13.50 -1.42 -0.31
C GLY A 125 -13.41 -0.43 0.85
N VAL A 126 -14.17 -0.69 1.92
CA VAL A 126 -14.10 0.13 3.15
C VAL A 126 -12.71 0.01 3.78
N ASP A 127 -12.20 -1.21 3.90
CA ASP A 127 -10.89 -1.45 4.50
C ASP A 127 -9.75 -0.89 3.62
N ILE A 128 -9.83 -1.08 2.30
CA ILE A 128 -8.89 -0.51 1.32
C ILE A 128 -8.86 1.02 1.44
N THR A 129 -10.03 1.66 1.42
CA THR A 129 -10.13 3.12 1.48
C THR A 129 -9.63 3.65 2.83
N SER A 130 -9.94 2.95 3.93
CA SER A 130 -9.44 3.30 5.26
C SER A 130 -7.91 3.28 5.32
N LEU A 131 -7.27 2.28 4.70
CA LEU A 131 -5.81 2.23 4.58
C LEU A 131 -5.26 3.31 3.65
N ALA A 132 -5.88 3.52 2.48
CA ALA A 132 -5.46 4.52 1.51
C ALA A 132 -5.43 5.93 2.11
N MET A 133 -6.39 6.26 2.99
CA MET A 133 -6.46 7.55 3.69
C MET A 133 -5.32 7.78 4.70
N GLN A 134 -4.55 6.75 5.07
CA GLN A 134 -3.40 6.88 5.98
C GLN A 134 -2.10 7.26 5.25
N VAL A 135 -2.08 7.15 3.92
CA VAL A 135 -0.89 7.33 3.08
C VAL A 135 -1.19 8.29 1.93
N SER A 136 -0.19 9.04 1.50
CA SER A 136 -0.36 9.96 0.36
C SER A 136 -0.51 9.18 -0.94
N ASP A 137 -1.37 9.65 -1.85
CA ASP A 137 -1.38 9.19 -3.23
C ASP A 137 -0.13 9.72 -3.94
N THR A 138 0.81 8.83 -4.25
CA THR A 138 2.09 9.18 -4.91
C THR A 138 2.06 8.97 -6.42
N ARG A 139 0.91 8.58 -6.98
CA ARG A 139 0.76 8.36 -8.42
C ARG A 139 0.88 9.68 -9.17
N ARG A 140 1.69 9.70 -10.22
CA ARG A 140 1.83 10.86 -11.12
C ARG A 140 0.60 10.96 -12.04
N GLY A 141 -0.52 11.48 -11.54
CA GLY A 141 -1.71 11.68 -12.38
C GLY A 141 -3.03 11.90 -11.65
N TRP A 142 -3.03 12.56 -10.49
CA TRP A 142 -4.18 12.66 -9.60
C TRP A 142 -5.48 13.09 -10.33
N LYS A 143 -6.45 12.17 -10.40
CA LYS A 143 -7.88 12.50 -10.53
C LYS A 143 -8.47 12.42 -9.12
N THR A 144 -8.87 13.57 -8.58
CA THR A 144 -9.42 13.67 -7.22
C THR A 144 -10.56 12.65 -7.03
N PRO A 145 -10.50 11.75 -6.03
CA PRO A 145 -11.56 10.77 -5.78
C PRO A 145 -12.83 11.40 -5.19
N PHE A 146 -12.78 12.68 -4.80
CA PHE A 146 -13.90 13.42 -4.25
C PHE A 146 -14.19 14.69 -5.08
N PRO A 147 -15.35 14.81 -5.75
CA PRO A 147 -15.74 16.03 -6.43
C PRO A 147 -16.10 17.20 -5.49
N MET A 148 -16.11 17.01 -4.16
CA MET A 148 -16.51 18.05 -3.18
C MET A 148 -15.46 19.12 -2.89
N PHE A 149 -14.22 18.98 -3.38
CA PHE A 149 -13.15 19.97 -3.16
C PHE A 149 -12.70 20.64 -4.48
N ARG A 150 -13.65 21.23 -5.22
CA ARG A 150 -13.32 22.25 -6.24
C ARG A 150 -13.60 23.64 -5.66
N PRO A 151 -12.65 24.61 -5.75
CA PRO A 151 -12.94 26.02 -5.48
C PRO A 151 -13.92 26.59 -6.51
#